data_AF-A0AAV2TV60-F1
#
_entry.id   AF-A0AAV2TV60-F1
#
_cell.length_a   1.000
_cell.length_b   1.000
_cell.length_c   1.000
_cell.angle_alpha   90.00
_cell.angle_beta   90.00
_cell.angle_gamma   90.00
#
_symmetry.space_group_name_H-M   'P 1'
#
loop_
_entity.id
_entity.type
_entity.pdbx_description
1 polymer ?
#
loop_
_entity_poly.entity_id
_entity_poly.type
_entity_poly.pdbx_seq_one_letter_code
_entity_poly.pdbx_strand_id
1 'polypeptide(L)'
;MALSCDQCMKSGDVQHTQFGLDTHRSELPVSEDEVELFKLWIYSSSILTRISSCTHSSEDISVVREEDNSAELRILAGSVNGLDGPIETEPSTCFFDLTLSQIRSTVTEYVLPLPERYSSVLVYVYDSYPSPTTAVVHVLTDDVSISTPISLGSVAVLSPHGESVKFRLDERIPYARRVIGRR
;
A
#
# COMPACT_ATOMS: atom_id res chain seq x y z
N MET A 1 -15.44 6.62 -28.21
CA MET A 1 -14.24 5.75 -28.31
C MET A 1 -14.18 4.99 -26.99
N ALA A 2 -14.67 3.75 -26.97
CA ALA A 2 -14.74 2.95 -25.75
C ALA A 2 -13.33 2.45 -25.42
N LEU A 3 -12.82 2.78 -24.24
CA LEU A 3 -11.60 2.20 -23.70
C LEU A 3 -11.90 0.72 -23.39
N SER A 4 -11.40 -0.20 -24.23
CA SER A 4 -11.41 -1.62 -23.90
C SER A 4 -10.42 -1.83 -22.76
N CYS A 5 -10.91 -1.82 -21.53
CA CYS A 5 -10.14 -2.06 -20.32
C CYS A 5 -10.43 -3.47 -19.79
N ASP A 6 -10.37 -4.47 -20.67
CA ASP A 6 -10.36 -5.88 -20.28
C ASP A 6 -8.94 -6.23 -19.79
N GLN A 7 -8.51 -5.58 -18.71
CA GLN A 7 -7.27 -5.90 -18.02
C GLN A 7 -7.58 -6.80 -16.83
N CYS A 8 -7.21 -8.06 -16.95
CA CYS A 8 -7.23 -9.01 -15.84
C CYS A 8 -5.97 -8.77 -15.00
N MET A 9 -6.15 -8.34 -13.76
CA MET A 9 -5.06 -8.22 -12.79
C MET A 9 -4.72 -9.59 -12.22
N LYS A 10 -3.41 -9.88 -12.09
CA LYS A 10 -2.90 -11.04 -11.36
C LYS A 10 -2.50 -10.63 -9.95
N SER A 11 -2.21 -11.64 -9.11
CA SER A 11 -1.69 -11.39 -7.77
C SER A 11 -0.39 -10.58 -7.83
N GLY A 12 -0.31 -9.53 -7.00
CA GLY A 12 0.82 -8.61 -6.95
C GLY A 12 0.81 -7.51 -8.01
N ASP A 13 -0.05 -7.58 -9.03
CA ASP A 13 -0.19 -6.48 -9.99
C ASP A 13 -0.82 -5.27 -9.29
N VAL A 14 -0.48 -4.07 -9.77
CA VAL A 14 -1.09 -2.84 -9.29
C VAL A 14 -1.72 -2.09 -10.45
N GLN A 15 -2.95 -1.65 -10.22
CA GLN A 15 -3.65 -0.79 -11.15
C GLN A 15 -3.85 0.59 -10.54
N HIS A 16 -3.40 1.60 -11.29
CA HIS A 16 -3.65 3.00 -10.98
C HIS A 16 -4.63 3.56 -11.98
N THR A 17 -5.75 4.06 -11.47
CA THR A 17 -6.79 4.67 -12.29
C THR A 17 -7.06 6.08 -11.79
N GLN A 18 -6.90 7.04 -12.70
CA GLN A 18 -7.29 8.42 -12.49
C GLN A 18 -8.71 8.62 -13.01
N PHE A 19 -9.62 8.95 -12.10
CA PHE A 19 -11.01 9.19 -12.43
C PHE A 19 -11.26 10.67 -12.72
N GLY A 20 -11.95 10.95 -13.83
CA GLY A 20 -12.56 12.26 -14.09
C GLY A 20 -14.00 12.32 -13.56
N LEU A 21 -14.65 13.46 -13.76
CA LEU A 21 -16.08 13.62 -13.48
C LEU A 21 -16.91 12.56 -14.26
N ASP A 22 -17.92 12.00 -13.60
CA ASP A 22 -18.90 11.06 -14.17
C ASP A 22 -18.29 9.79 -14.82
N THR A 23 -17.37 9.13 -14.11
CA THR A 23 -16.83 7.84 -14.55
C THR A 23 -17.63 6.66 -13.98
N HIS A 24 -17.99 5.72 -14.84
CA HIS A 24 -18.57 4.43 -14.44
C HIS A 24 -17.61 3.30 -14.78
N ARG A 25 -17.33 2.44 -13.80
CA ARG A 25 -16.49 1.26 -13.95
C ARG A 25 -17.07 0.09 -13.17
N SER A 26 -16.92 -1.11 -13.73
CA SER A 26 -17.20 -2.37 -13.05
C SER A 26 -15.91 -3.15 -12.87
N GLU A 27 -15.74 -3.73 -11.70
CA GLU A 27 -14.63 -4.62 -11.37
C GLU A 27 -15.23 -5.92 -10.83
N LEU A 28 -14.90 -7.04 -11.48
CA LEU A 28 -15.47 -8.34 -11.19
C LEU A 28 -14.34 -9.35 -10.98
N PRO A 29 -14.45 -10.26 -10.00
CA PRO A 29 -13.52 -11.37 -9.88
C PRO A 29 -13.62 -12.26 -11.12
N VAL A 30 -12.46 -12.68 -11.64
CA VAL A 30 -12.37 -13.54 -12.83
C VAL A 30 -12.24 -15.03 -12.45
N SER A 31 -11.95 -15.33 -11.18
CA SER A 31 -11.86 -16.68 -10.62
C SER A 31 -12.88 -16.90 -9.50
N GLU A 32 -13.14 -18.18 -9.20
CA GLU A 32 -13.95 -18.61 -8.05
C GLU A 32 -13.15 -18.62 -6.73
N ASP A 33 -11.82 -18.48 -6.82
CA ASP A 33 -10.93 -18.38 -5.67
C ASP A 33 -11.18 -17.09 -4.86
N GLU A 34 -10.86 -17.11 -3.57
CA GLU A 34 -10.91 -15.90 -2.74
C GLU A 34 -9.92 -14.85 -3.29
N VAL A 35 -10.45 -13.67 -3.60
CA VAL A 35 -9.67 -12.52 -4.08
C VAL A 35 -9.45 -11.55 -2.94
N GLU A 36 -8.20 -11.43 -2.49
CA GLU A 36 -7.77 -10.37 -1.58
C GLU A 36 -7.27 -9.16 -2.38
N LEU A 37 -7.89 -8.00 -2.15
CA LEU A 37 -7.57 -6.75 -2.84
C LEU A 37 -7.46 -5.62 -1.83
N PHE A 38 -6.42 -4.80 -1.98
CA PHE A 38 -6.33 -3.51 -1.31
C PHE A 38 -6.73 -2.40 -2.29
N LYS A 39 -7.71 -1.58 -1.92
CA LYS A 39 -8.17 -0.44 -2.73
C LYS A 39 -8.06 0.85 -1.95
N LEU A 40 -7.43 1.83 -2.57
CA LEU A 40 -7.27 3.17 -2.01
C LEU A 40 -7.79 4.23 -2.97
N TRP A 41 -8.49 5.20 -2.41
CA TRP A 41 -8.94 6.39 -3.13
C TRP A 41 -8.15 7.58 -2.63
N ILE A 42 -7.52 8.30 -3.56
CA ILE A 42 -6.72 9.49 -3.28
C ILE A 42 -7.35 10.64 -4.04
N TYR A 43 -7.66 11.71 -3.33
CA TYR A 43 -8.18 12.91 -3.97
C TYR A 43 -7.03 13.67 -4.61
N SER A 44 -7.16 13.94 -5.91
CA SER A 44 -6.28 14.88 -6.60
C SER A 44 -6.77 16.30 -6.37
N SER A 45 -5.84 17.24 -6.19
CA SER A 45 -6.14 18.68 -6.18
C SER A 45 -6.54 19.21 -7.55
N SER A 46 -6.26 18.44 -8.61
CA SER A 46 -6.46 18.82 -10.01
C SER A 46 -7.76 18.21 -10.54
N ILE A 47 -8.60 19.02 -11.18
CA ILE A 47 -9.78 18.51 -11.89
C ILE A 47 -9.29 17.80 -13.14
N LEU A 48 -9.26 16.47 -13.10
CA LEU A 48 -8.87 15.66 -14.24
C LEU A 48 -10.01 15.62 -15.27
N THR A 49 -9.73 16.16 -16.46
CA THR A 49 -10.69 16.15 -17.58
C THR A 49 -10.67 14.84 -18.38
N ARG A 50 -9.73 13.94 -18.09
CA ARG A 50 -9.54 12.68 -18.80
C ARG A 50 -9.29 11.55 -17.81
N ILE A 51 -9.91 10.41 -18.08
CA ILE A 51 -9.63 9.16 -17.38
C ILE A 51 -8.34 8.59 -17.95
N SER A 52 -7.43 8.20 -17.07
CA SER A 52 -6.29 7.36 -17.42
C SER A 52 -6.30 6.12 -16.53
N SER A 53 -5.90 4.99 -17.08
CA SER A 53 -5.75 3.76 -16.31
C SER A 53 -4.52 3.03 -16.81
N CYS A 54 -3.63 2.69 -15.90
CA CYS A 54 -2.45 1.88 -16.16
C CYS A 54 -2.42 0.72 -15.18
N THR A 55 -1.98 -0.44 -15.69
CA THR A 55 -1.73 -1.64 -14.88
C THR A 55 -0.26 -1.96 -15.02
N HIS A 56 0.38 -2.19 -13.88
CA HIS A 56 1.78 -2.56 -13.78
C HIS A 56 1.86 -4.00 -13.29
N SER A 57 2.64 -4.83 -14.00
CA SER A 57 2.88 -6.21 -13.59
C SER A 57 3.64 -6.20 -12.27
N SER A 58 3.39 -7.18 -11.40
CA SER A 58 4.20 -7.39 -10.20
C SER A 58 5.71 -7.46 -10.49
N GLU A 59 6.10 -7.96 -11.66
CA GLU A 59 7.48 -8.06 -12.12
C GLU A 59 8.14 -6.71 -12.44
N ASP A 60 7.33 -5.68 -12.72
CA ASP A 60 7.80 -4.32 -13.04
C ASP A 60 7.99 -3.45 -11.78
N ILE A 61 7.57 -3.94 -10.62
CA ILE A 61 7.59 -3.19 -9.37
C ILE A 61 8.96 -3.33 -8.72
N SER A 62 9.59 -2.20 -8.41
CA SER A 62 10.87 -2.16 -7.69
C SER A 62 10.72 -2.79 -6.30
N VAL A 63 11.66 -3.66 -5.93
CA VAL A 63 11.67 -4.39 -4.66
C VAL A 63 12.99 -4.17 -3.91
N VAL A 64 12.90 -3.81 -2.63
CA VAL A 64 14.01 -3.81 -1.67
C VAL A 64 13.84 -5.01 -0.75
N ARG A 65 14.88 -5.85 -0.61
CA ARG A 65 14.87 -7.01 0.29
C ARG A 65 16.05 -6.94 1.24
N GLU A 66 15.82 -7.32 2.49
CA GLU A 66 16.90 -7.59 3.44
C GLU A 66 17.65 -8.86 3.02
N GLU A 67 18.96 -8.93 3.31
CA GLU A 67 19.82 -10.06 2.90
C GLU A 67 19.33 -11.41 3.45
N ASP A 68 18.72 -11.40 4.63
CA ASP A 68 18.17 -12.59 5.26
C ASP A 68 16.77 -12.95 4.76
N ASN A 69 16.11 -12.10 3.95
CA ASN A 69 14.71 -12.16 3.50
C ASN A 69 13.67 -11.87 4.60
N SER A 70 14.08 -11.26 5.72
CA SER A 70 13.16 -10.98 6.83
C SER A 70 12.19 -9.84 6.50
N ALA A 71 12.53 -8.98 5.54
CA ALA A 71 11.66 -7.96 5.02
C ALA A 71 11.76 -7.84 3.49
N GLU A 72 10.61 -7.59 2.86
CA GLU A 72 10.48 -7.23 1.45
C GLU A 72 9.62 -5.96 1.37
N LEU A 73 10.16 -4.89 0.78
CA LEU A 73 9.45 -3.65 0.49
C LEU A 73 9.26 -3.52 -1.02
N ARG A 74 8.01 -3.51 -1.47
CA ARG A 74 7.63 -3.17 -2.84
C ARG A 74 7.31 -1.69 -2.96
N ILE A 75 7.90 -1.03 -3.94
CA ILE A 75 7.75 0.39 -4.17
C ILE A 75 6.69 0.60 -5.26
N LEU A 76 5.45 0.86 -4.85
CA LEU A 76 4.32 1.02 -5.79
C LEU A 76 4.32 2.42 -6.41
N ALA A 77 4.58 3.44 -5.58
CA ALA A 77 4.74 4.84 -6.00
C ALA A 77 5.78 5.54 -5.13
N GLY A 78 6.46 6.54 -5.70
CA GLY A 78 7.52 7.28 -5.02
C GLY A 78 8.89 6.61 -5.14
N SER A 79 9.80 6.91 -4.23
CA SER A 79 11.20 6.47 -4.31
C SER A 79 11.78 6.14 -2.93
N VAL A 80 12.56 5.06 -2.85
CA VAL A 80 13.30 4.63 -1.64
C VAL A 80 14.67 4.10 -2.06
N ASN A 81 15.73 4.56 -1.42
CA ASN A 81 17.11 4.12 -1.68
C ASN A 81 17.53 4.21 -3.17
N GLY A 82 17.00 5.20 -3.90
CA GLY A 82 17.28 5.41 -5.33
C GLY A 82 16.53 4.47 -6.28
N LEU A 83 15.57 3.69 -5.78
CA LEU A 83 14.65 2.89 -6.57
C LEU A 83 13.29 3.57 -6.62
N ASP A 84 12.72 3.68 -7.82
CA ASP A 84 11.44 4.33 -8.06
C ASP A 84 10.33 3.28 -8.27
N GLY A 85 9.13 3.62 -7.80
CA GLY A 85 7.91 2.88 -8.09
C GLY A 85 7.33 3.29 -9.44
N PRO A 86 6.59 2.40 -10.11
CA PRO A 86 6.12 2.65 -11.48
C PRO A 86 4.93 3.63 -11.56
N ILE A 87 4.31 3.97 -10.43
CA ILE A 87 3.12 4.85 -10.38
C ILE A 87 3.53 6.28 -10.08
N GLU A 88 3.18 7.17 -11.00
CA GLU A 88 3.23 8.62 -10.77
C GLU A 88 1.88 9.10 -10.18
N THR A 89 1.95 9.90 -9.13
CA THR A 89 0.78 10.37 -8.38
C THR A 89 0.73 11.89 -8.30
N GLU A 90 -0.49 12.44 -8.37
CA GLU A 90 -0.76 13.87 -8.20
C GLU A 90 -1.95 14.04 -7.23
N PRO A 91 -1.74 14.54 -6.00
CA PRO A 91 -0.48 15.05 -5.45
C PRO A 91 0.59 13.96 -5.26
N SER A 92 1.87 14.37 -5.24
CA SER A 92 3.00 13.45 -5.06
C SER A 92 2.84 12.69 -3.75
N THR A 93 2.67 11.37 -3.86
CA THR A 93 2.37 10.47 -2.76
C THR A 93 3.23 9.22 -2.91
N CYS A 94 3.77 8.70 -1.81
CA CYS A 94 4.44 7.40 -1.83
C CYS A 94 3.50 6.29 -1.40
N PHE A 95 3.64 5.15 -2.08
CA PHE A 95 2.90 3.91 -1.78
C PHE A 95 3.88 2.76 -1.70
N PHE A 96 3.91 2.09 -0.55
CA PHE A 96 4.74 0.91 -0.34
C PHE A 96 3.92 -0.24 0.20
N ASP A 97 4.29 -1.46 -0.21
CA ASP A 97 3.79 -2.71 0.35
C ASP A 97 4.97 -3.43 1.01
N LEU A 98 4.98 -3.45 2.34
CA LEU A 98 6.02 -4.04 3.17
C LEU A 98 5.55 -5.39 3.71
N THR A 99 6.22 -6.47 3.34
CA THR A 99 6.03 -7.79 3.94
C THR A 99 7.13 -8.07 4.96
N LEU A 100 6.76 -8.38 6.20
CA LEU A 100 7.68 -8.87 7.21
C LEU A 100 7.53 -10.39 7.36
N SER A 101 8.64 -11.10 7.26
CA SER A 101 8.74 -12.55 7.42
C SER A 101 9.51 -12.88 8.69
N GLN A 102 8.96 -13.80 9.49
CA GLN A 102 9.67 -14.32 10.64
C GLN A 102 10.76 -15.30 10.17
N ILE A 103 12.01 -14.95 10.44
CA ILE A 103 13.15 -15.81 10.11
C ILE A 103 13.76 -16.27 11.42
N ARG A 104 13.44 -17.52 11.81
CA ARG A 104 13.83 -18.15 13.08
C ARG A 104 13.10 -17.51 14.28
N SER A 105 13.58 -17.76 15.49
CA SER A 105 12.99 -17.27 16.76
C SER A 105 13.47 -15.87 17.14
N THR A 106 13.76 -15.03 16.15
CA THR A 106 14.29 -13.67 16.34
C THR A 106 13.30 -12.66 15.83
N VAL A 107 13.22 -11.54 16.54
CA VAL A 107 12.39 -10.40 16.15
C VAL A 107 12.80 -9.89 14.77
N THR A 108 11.87 -9.85 13.84
CA THR A 108 12.05 -9.19 12.54
C THR A 108 11.75 -7.70 12.69
N GLU A 109 12.68 -6.85 12.24
CA GLU A 109 12.54 -5.39 12.25
C GLU A 109 12.92 -4.82 10.88
N TYR A 110 12.24 -3.76 10.45
CA TYR A 110 12.54 -3.04 9.22
C TYR A 110 12.48 -1.54 9.47
N VAL A 111 13.43 -0.78 8.93
CA VAL A 111 13.48 0.68 9.07
C VAL A 111 13.27 1.30 7.70
N LEU A 112 12.13 1.97 7.52
CA LEU A 112 11.81 2.69 6.30
C LEU A 112 12.26 4.15 6.44
N PRO A 113 13.22 4.63 5.64
CA PRO A 113 13.52 6.05 5.58
C PRO A 113 12.32 6.82 5.01
N LEU A 114 11.97 7.92 5.64
CA LEU A 114 10.87 8.78 5.26
C LEU A 114 11.40 10.12 4.76
N PRO A 115 11.04 10.55 3.55
CA PRO A 115 11.33 11.90 3.10
C PRO A 115 10.61 12.92 4.00
N GLU A 116 11.35 13.92 4.52
CA GLU A 116 10.82 14.96 5.43
C GLU A 116 9.68 15.80 4.82
N ARG A 117 9.50 15.75 3.50
CA ARG A 117 8.46 16.50 2.81
C ARG A 117 7.04 16.08 3.19
N TYR A 118 6.84 14.83 3.63
CA TYR A 118 5.51 14.28 3.90
C TYR A 118 5.00 14.65 5.29
N SER A 119 3.78 15.18 5.36
CA SER A 119 3.17 15.63 6.62
C SER A 119 2.52 14.51 7.44
N SER A 120 2.15 13.40 6.78
CA SER A 120 1.42 12.29 7.38
C SER A 120 1.82 10.94 6.81
N VAL A 121 1.83 9.92 7.67
CA VAL A 121 2.01 8.50 7.31
C VAL A 121 0.78 7.72 7.70
N LEU A 122 0.12 7.11 6.74
CA LEU A 122 -0.85 6.06 6.98
C LEU A 122 -0.15 4.71 6.96
N VAL A 123 -0.40 3.90 7.97
CA VAL A 123 0.05 2.52 8.06
C VAL A 123 -1.19 1.64 8.12
N TYR A 124 -1.38 0.77 7.14
CA TYR A 124 -2.43 -0.24 7.15
C TYR A 124 -1.84 -1.63 7.23
N VAL A 125 -2.19 -2.36 8.29
CA VAL A 125 -1.69 -3.71 8.55
C VAL A 125 -2.75 -4.72 8.14
N TYR A 126 -2.38 -5.68 7.29
CA TYR A 126 -3.23 -6.80 6.89
C TYR A 126 -2.46 -8.11 6.91
N ASP A 127 -3.18 -9.19 7.16
CA ASP A 127 -2.66 -10.55 7.00
C ASP A 127 -3.04 -11.02 5.60
N SER A 128 -2.07 -11.50 4.83
CA SER A 128 -2.31 -12.04 3.49
C SER A 128 -2.38 -13.56 3.53
N TYR A 129 -3.56 -14.17 3.35
CA TYR A 129 -3.62 -15.63 3.25
C TYR A 129 -3.05 -16.10 1.90
N PRO A 130 -2.28 -17.21 1.79
CA PRO A 130 -2.03 -18.29 2.75
C PRO A 130 -0.78 -18.17 3.63
N SER A 131 -0.01 -17.09 3.52
CA SER A 131 1.22 -16.92 4.30
C SER A 131 0.94 -15.95 5.45
N PRO A 132 0.93 -16.35 6.73
CA PRO A 132 0.68 -15.44 7.86
C PRO A 132 1.87 -14.47 8.11
N THR A 133 2.28 -13.78 7.06
CA THR A 133 3.23 -12.68 6.99
C THR A 133 2.40 -11.41 6.97
N THR A 134 2.55 -10.60 8.00
CA THR A 134 1.89 -9.31 8.07
C THR A 134 2.42 -8.43 6.95
N ALA A 135 1.52 -8.03 6.04
CA ALA A 135 1.79 -7.06 5.01
C ALA A 135 1.29 -5.68 5.49
N VAL A 136 2.09 -4.67 5.21
CA VAL A 136 1.85 -3.32 5.68
C VAL A 136 1.87 -2.37 4.49
N VAL A 137 0.71 -1.78 4.18
CA VAL A 137 0.65 -0.71 3.18
C VAL A 137 0.94 0.61 3.86
N HIS A 138 1.86 1.35 3.26
CA HIS A 138 2.22 2.71 3.67
C HIS A 138 1.74 3.73 2.65
N VAL A 139 1.13 4.79 3.15
CA VAL A 139 0.78 5.97 2.35
C VAL A 139 1.43 7.19 2.97
N LEU A 140 2.34 7.83 2.24
CA LEU A 140 2.95 9.09 2.66
C LEU A 140 2.40 10.22 1.82
N THR A 141 1.76 11.19 2.46
CA THR A 141 1.09 12.27 1.75
C THR A 141 1.16 13.59 2.49
N ASP A 142 1.08 14.67 1.72
CA ASP A 142 1.09 16.04 2.20
C ASP A 142 -0.29 16.47 2.70
N ASP A 143 -1.38 15.93 2.10
CA ASP A 143 -2.77 16.28 2.42
C ASP A 143 -3.76 15.27 1.79
N VAL A 144 -4.14 14.19 2.49
CA VAL A 144 -5.16 13.25 1.98
C VAL A 144 -6.25 12.99 3.01
N SER A 145 -7.48 13.23 2.58
CA SER A 145 -8.68 12.68 3.21
C SER A 145 -8.93 11.28 2.69
N ILE A 146 -8.74 10.26 3.53
CA ILE A 146 -9.03 8.86 3.19
C ILE A 146 -10.51 8.61 3.49
N SER A 147 -11.32 8.34 2.47
CA SER A 147 -12.77 8.10 2.64
C SER A 147 -13.17 6.62 2.62
N THR A 148 -12.22 5.69 2.44
CA THR A 148 -12.51 4.26 2.38
C THR A 148 -12.87 3.72 3.78
N PRO A 149 -13.87 2.83 3.92
CA PRO A 149 -14.05 2.04 5.13
C PRO A 149 -12.91 1.02 5.23
N ILE A 150 -11.72 1.50 5.59
CA ILE A 150 -10.64 0.64 6.03
C ILE A 150 -11.13 0.02 7.34
N SER A 151 -11.07 -1.30 7.47
CA SER A 151 -11.47 -1.94 8.71
C SER A 151 -10.64 -1.33 9.86
N LEU A 152 -11.33 -0.63 10.76
CA LEU A 152 -10.77 0.31 11.75
C LEU A 152 -9.83 -0.32 12.80
N GLY A 153 -9.43 -1.60 12.65
CA GLY A 153 -8.61 -2.32 13.60
C GLY A 153 -7.10 -2.20 13.40
N SER A 154 -6.66 -1.85 12.19
CA SER A 154 -5.26 -2.05 11.77
C SER A 154 -4.63 -0.82 11.10
N VAL A 155 -5.21 0.35 11.31
CA VAL A 155 -4.72 1.62 10.76
C VAL A 155 -4.01 2.42 11.84
N ALA A 156 -2.80 2.88 11.59
CA ALA A 156 -2.16 3.93 12.34
C ALA A 156 -1.95 5.16 11.44
N VAL A 157 -2.26 6.34 11.96
CA VAL A 157 -1.90 7.63 11.35
C VAL A 157 -0.81 8.23 12.21
N LEU A 158 0.36 8.45 11.63
CA LEU A 158 1.52 9.00 12.32
C LEU A 158 1.88 10.33 11.67
N SER A 159 2.16 11.34 12.50
CA SER A 159 2.92 12.50 12.06
C SER A 159 4.40 12.14 12.16
N PRO A 160 5.14 12.05 11.04
CA PRO A 160 6.55 11.69 11.10
C PRO A 160 7.32 12.79 11.83
N HIS A 161 7.80 12.49 13.04
CA HIS A 161 8.77 13.30 13.76
C HIS A 161 10.13 12.62 13.63
N GLY A 162 10.78 12.79 12.48
CA GLY A 162 12.08 12.20 12.18
C GLY A 162 12.19 11.64 10.76
N GLU A 163 13.37 11.15 10.41
CA GLU A 163 13.74 10.71 9.06
C GLU A 163 13.35 9.26 8.74
N SER A 164 12.70 8.53 9.66
CA SER A 164 12.35 7.12 9.44
C SER A 164 11.19 6.63 10.30
N VAL A 165 10.56 5.53 9.87
CA VAL A 165 9.62 4.73 10.68
C VAL A 165 10.15 3.30 10.79
N LYS A 166 10.12 2.77 12.01
CA LYS A 166 10.53 1.41 12.33
C LYS A 166 9.31 0.49 12.46
N PHE A 167 9.34 -0.60 11.71
CA PHE A 167 8.37 -1.69 11.79
C PHE A 167 9.00 -2.88 12.49
N ARG A 168 8.18 -3.60 13.24
CA ARG A 168 8.60 -4.78 13.99
C ARG A 168 7.49 -5.80 13.98
N LEU A 169 7.83 -7.03 13.59
CA LEU A 169 6.96 -8.18 13.76
C LEU A 169 7.19 -8.74 15.17
N ASP A 170 6.18 -8.65 16.04
CA ASP A 170 6.24 -9.22 17.38
C ASP A 170 5.56 -10.60 17.39
N GLU A 171 6.35 -11.66 17.62
CA GLU A 171 5.90 -13.06 17.67
C GLU A 171 4.83 -13.33 18.75
N ARG A 172 4.61 -12.40 19.70
CA ARG A 172 3.73 -12.59 20.86
C ARG A 172 2.30 -12.09 20.70
N ILE A 173 1.83 -11.84 19.49
CA ILE A 173 0.46 -11.41 19.27
C ILE A 173 -0.32 -12.54 18.58
N PRO A 174 -0.78 -13.59 19.31
CA PRO A 174 -1.68 -14.59 18.74
C PRO A 174 -3.05 -14.01 18.32
N TYR A 175 -3.27 -12.72 18.57
CA TYR A 175 -4.43 -11.93 18.17
C TYR A 175 -3.99 -10.48 18.11
N ALA A 176 -3.82 -9.88 16.93
CA ALA A 176 -3.80 -8.43 16.80
C ALA A 176 -5.17 -7.92 17.27
N ARG A 177 -5.30 -7.78 18.60
CA ARG A 177 -6.52 -7.30 19.24
C ARG A 177 -6.63 -5.84 18.88
N ARG A 178 -7.51 -5.56 17.93
CA ARG A 178 -8.30 -4.35 17.79
C ARG A 178 -8.67 -3.81 19.19
N VAL A 179 -7.93 -2.83 19.69
CA VAL A 179 -8.32 -2.06 20.88
C VAL A 179 -9.19 -0.89 20.40
N ILE A 180 -10.51 -1.08 20.36
CA ILE A 180 -11.44 0.05 20.31
C ILE A 180 -11.53 0.62 21.73
N GLY A 181 -10.78 1.68 22.00
CA GLY A 181 -11.00 2.51 23.18
C GLY A 181 -12.20 3.43 22.93
N ARG A 182 -13.34 3.11 23.54
CA ARG A 182 -14.43 4.10 23.70
C ARG A 182 -14.00 5.13 24.75
N ARG A 183 -14.15 6.41 24.44
CA ARG A 183 -14.54 7.41 25.45
C ARG A 183 -16.03 7.66 25.29
#